data_AF-X1FHC4-F1
#
_entry.id   AF-X1FHC4-F1
#
_cell.length_a   1.000
_cell.length_b   1.000
_cell.length_c   1.000
_cell.angle_alpha   90.00
_cell.angle_beta   90.00
_cell.angle_gamma   90.00
#
_symmetry.space_group_name_H-M   'P 1'
#
loop_
_entity.id
_entity.type
_entity.pdbx_description
1 polymer ?
#
loop_
_entity_poly.entity_id
_entity_poly.type
_entity_poly.pdbx_seq_one_letter_code
_entity_poly.pdbx_strand_id
1 'polypeptide(L)'
;DAEAFNNVMSAMRLKKKTEEEKKKRDEAIEEATKKATLVPLEIMKKSERILDLAAIAEKKGNQNSVSDAGVAAIMADAACEGGYLNVIINLGNIKDEEFKKSIKAEVDGLLKRVKSKAKRIIKRVIAKLQ
;
A
#
# COMPACT_ATOMS: atom_id res chain seq x y z
N ASP A 1 -0.50 4.28 -10.20
CA ASP A 1 -1.65 4.92 -9.52
C ASP A 1 -2.54 5.66 -10.50
N ALA A 2 -2.05 6.72 -11.16
CA ALA A 2 -2.82 7.49 -12.15
C ALA A 2 -3.48 6.64 -13.26
N GLU A 3 -2.77 5.66 -13.82
CA GLU A 3 -3.35 4.74 -14.80
C GLU A 3 -4.51 3.92 -14.24
N ALA A 4 -4.36 3.36 -13.02
CA ALA A 4 -5.42 2.60 -12.37
C ALA A 4 -6.64 3.47 -12.05
N PHE A 5 -6.42 4.71 -11.61
CA PHE A 5 -7.49 5.70 -11.43
C PHE A 5 -8.21 5.99 -12.76
N ASN A 6 -7.46 6.23 -13.84
CA ASN A 6 -8.04 6.47 -15.17
C ASN A 6 -8.87 5.28 -15.68
N ASN A 7 -8.45 4.05 -15.37
CA ASN A 7 -9.20 2.85 -15.71
C ASN A 7 -10.54 2.78 -14.96
N VAL A 8 -10.56 3.08 -13.66
CA VAL A 8 -11.80 3.19 -12.87
C VAL A 8 -12.72 4.26 -13.47
N MET A 9 -12.18 5.45 -13.77
CA MET A 9 -12.96 6.53 -14.37
C MET A 9 -13.51 6.18 -15.75
N SER A 10 -12.76 5.42 -16.55
CA SER A 10 -13.20 4.96 -17.87
C SER A 10 -14.34 3.95 -17.76
N ALA A 11 -14.26 3.02 -16.80
CA ALA A 11 -15.35 2.09 -16.51
C ALA A 11 -16.62 2.83 -16.04
N MET A 12 -16.47 3.86 -15.21
CA MET A 12 -17.60 4.67 -14.74
C MET A 12 -18.36 5.40 -15.87
N ARG A 13 -17.66 5.71 -16.98
CA ARG A 13 -18.20 6.40 -18.17
C ARG A 13 -18.92 5.48 -19.17
N LEU A 14 -18.90 4.17 -18.97
CA LEU A 14 -19.63 3.23 -19.84
C LEU A 14 -21.13 3.53 -19.85
N LYS A 15 -21.80 3.14 -20.95
CA LYS A 15 -23.24 3.32 -21.13
C LYS A 15 -24.02 2.58 -20.04
N LYS A 16 -25.23 3.06 -19.76
CA LYS A 16 -26.09 2.56 -18.67
C LYS A 16 -27.59 2.67 -18.98
N LYS A 17 -27.97 2.61 -20.27
CA LYS A 17 -29.36 2.79 -20.70
C LYS A 17 -30.17 1.51 -20.59
N THR A 18 -29.57 0.37 -20.92
CA THR A 18 -30.22 -0.95 -20.80
C THR A 18 -29.74 -1.69 -19.55
N GLU A 19 -30.51 -2.69 -19.11
CA GLU A 19 -30.09 -3.56 -17.99
C GLU A 19 -28.79 -4.31 -18.30
N GLU A 20 -28.60 -4.76 -19.54
CA GLU A 20 -27.36 -5.39 -19.98
C GLU A 20 -26.16 -4.42 -19.92
N GLU A 21 -26.36 -3.17 -20.36
CA GLU A 21 -25.32 -2.13 -20.27
C GLU A 21 -24.97 -1.80 -18.81
N LYS A 22 -25.98 -1.69 -17.94
CA LYS A 22 -25.76 -1.46 -16.49
C LYS A 22 -24.96 -2.58 -15.88
N LYS A 23 -25.30 -3.85 -16.16
CA LYS A 23 -24.57 -5.02 -15.65
C LYS A 23 -23.11 -5.01 -16.12
N LYS A 24 -22.85 -4.82 -17.41
CA LYS A 24 -21.49 -4.76 -17.97
C LYS A 24 -20.68 -3.61 -17.37
N ARG A 25 -21.32 -2.45 -17.16
CA ARG A 25 -20.70 -1.29 -16.53
C ARG A 25 -20.30 -1.59 -15.08
N ASP A 26 -21.19 -2.19 -14.30
CA ASP A 26 -20.93 -2.51 -12.91
C ASP A 26 -19.80 -3.55 -12.76
N GLU A 27 -19.80 -4.58 -13.62
CA GLU A 27 -18.69 -5.56 -13.69
C GLU A 27 -17.35 -4.88 -14.04
N ALA A 28 -17.34 -3.96 -15.01
CA ALA A 28 -16.14 -3.23 -15.38
C ALA A 28 -15.62 -2.32 -14.25
N ILE A 29 -16.52 -1.66 -13.50
CA ILE A 29 -16.14 -0.82 -12.35
C ILE A 29 -15.55 -1.68 -11.24
N GLU A 30 -16.18 -2.81 -10.92
CA GLU A 30 -15.71 -3.76 -9.91
C GLU A 30 -14.28 -4.24 -10.25
N GLU A 31 -14.06 -4.72 -11.46
CA GLU A 31 -12.76 -5.21 -11.92
C GLU A 31 -11.69 -4.12 -11.96
N ALA A 32 -12.04 -2.92 -12.42
CA ALA A 32 -11.12 -1.78 -12.41
C ALA A 32 -10.73 -1.39 -10.97
N THR A 33 -11.68 -1.44 -10.04
CA THR A 33 -11.47 -1.07 -8.63
C THR A 33 -10.64 -2.11 -7.90
N LYS A 34 -10.85 -3.41 -8.16
CA LYS A 34 -9.97 -4.50 -7.68
C LYS A 34 -8.53 -4.27 -8.13
N LYS A 35 -8.31 -4.02 -9.42
CA LYS A 35 -6.97 -3.70 -9.95
C LYS A 35 -6.37 -2.45 -9.32
N ALA A 36 -7.17 -1.40 -9.16
CA ALA A 36 -6.73 -0.17 -8.50
C ALA A 36 -6.37 -0.38 -7.02
N THR A 37 -7.00 -1.33 -6.34
CA THR A 37 -6.66 -1.73 -4.95
C THR A 37 -5.29 -2.38 -4.85
N LEU A 38 -4.88 -3.14 -5.87
CA LEU A 38 -3.60 -3.85 -5.83
C LEU A 38 -2.38 -2.92 -5.94
N VAL A 39 -2.54 -1.74 -6.54
CA VAL A 39 -1.46 -0.75 -6.68
C VAL A 39 -0.97 -0.22 -5.32
N PRO A 40 -1.83 0.32 -4.42
CA PRO A 40 -1.40 0.74 -3.09
C PRO A 40 -1.03 -0.43 -2.17
N LEU A 41 -1.59 -1.62 -2.35
CA LEU A 41 -1.09 -2.83 -1.67
C LEU A 41 0.38 -3.10 -2.01
N GLU A 42 0.76 -2.95 -3.27
CA GLU A 42 2.14 -3.13 -3.71
C GLU A 42 3.09 -2.07 -3.12
N ILE A 43 2.61 -0.83 -2.92
CA ILE A 43 3.35 0.20 -2.17
C ILE A 43 3.63 -0.29 -0.74
N MET A 44 2.63 -0.83 -0.05
CA MET A 44 2.82 -1.37 1.31
C MET A 44 3.84 -2.51 1.37
N LYS A 45 3.81 -3.43 0.40
CA LYS A 45 4.79 -4.52 0.28
C LYS A 45 6.21 -3.99 0.07
N LYS A 46 6.36 -3.00 -0.81
CA LYS A 46 7.66 -2.36 -1.07
C LYS A 46 8.17 -1.59 0.15
N SER A 47 7.29 -0.96 0.93
CA SER A 47 7.66 -0.35 2.21
C SER A 47 8.27 -1.36 3.18
N GLU A 48 7.68 -2.55 3.34
CA GLU A 48 8.25 -3.61 4.18
C GLU A 48 9.65 -4.03 3.70
N ARG A 49 9.84 -4.10 2.38
CA ARG A 49 11.14 -4.41 1.76
C ARG A 49 12.17 -3.30 1.98
N ILE A 50 11.79 -2.02 1.87
CA ILE A 50 12.68 -0.89 2.19
C ILE A 50 13.16 -1.00 3.63
N LEU A 51 12.30 -1.41 4.56
CA LEU A 51 12.71 -1.62 5.95
C LEU A 51 13.70 -2.78 6.14
N ASP A 52 13.67 -3.82 5.30
CA ASP A 52 14.74 -4.84 5.32
C ASP A 52 16.09 -4.23 4.92
N LEU A 53 16.09 -3.42 3.86
CA LEU A 53 17.30 -2.77 3.36
C LEU A 53 17.82 -1.73 4.37
N ALA A 54 16.94 -0.92 4.95
CA ALA A 54 17.28 0.04 6.00
C ALA A 54 17.88 -0.66 7.23
N ALA A 55 17.35 -1.83 7.62
CA ALA A 55 17.93 -2.62 8.71
C ALA A 55 19.34 -3.16 8.38
N ILE A 56 19.62 -3.48 7.11
CA ILE A 56 20.96 -3.87 6.65
C ILE A 56 21.89 -2.66 6.70
N ALA A 57 21.46 -1.52 6.16
CA ALA A 57 22.24 -0.28 6.15
C ALA A 57 22.56 0.19 7.58
N GLU A 58 21.60 0.14 8.48
CA GLU A 58 21.80 0.47 9.89
C GLU A 58 22.87 -0.41 10.54
N LYS A 59 22.89 -1.72 10.25
CA LYS A 59 23.83 -2.66 10.87
C LYS A 59 25.21 -2.74 10.22
N LYS A 60 25.27 -2.64 8.89
CA LYS A 60 26.46 -2.97 8.09
C LYS A 60 26.90 -1.86 7.14
N GLY A 61 26.10 -0.79 7.00
CA GLY A 61 26.43 0.34 6.15
C GLY A 61 27.47 1.27 6.76
N ASN A 62 27.75 2.36 6.05
CA ASN A 62 28.63 3.42 6.54
C ASN A 62 28.03 4.04 7.81
N GLN A 63 28.74 3.91 8.95
CA GLN A 63 28.23 4.40 10.23
C GLN A 63 28.13 5.93 10.26
N ASN A 64 28.93 6.65 9.47
CA ASN A 64 28.81 8.10 9.32
C ASN A 64 27.51 8.54 8.62
N SER A 65 26.78 7.61 8.00
CA SER A 65 25.52 7.84 7.30
C SER A 65 24.37 7.02 7.90
N VAL A 66 24.49 6.59 9.16
CA VAL A 66 23.46 5.76 9.82
C VAL A 66 22.11 6.48 9.94
N SER A 67 22.10 7.82 9.95
CA SER A 67 20.89 8.65 9.89
C SER A 67 20.02 8.34 8.68
N ASP A 68 20.62 8.04 7.52
CA ASP A 68 19.90 7.79 6.27
C ASP A 68 19.06 6.50 6.36
N ALA A 69 19.55 5.50 7.09
CA ALA A 69 18.77 4.29 7.39
C ALA A 69 17.55 4.62 8.27
N GLY A 70 17.68 5.58 9.19
CA GLY A 70 16.56 6.09 10.00
C GLY A 70 15.53 6.83 9.16
N VAL A 71 15.98 7.73 8.28
CA VAL A 71 15.11 8.46 7.33
C VAL A 71 14.37 7.49 6.42
N ALA A 72 15.08 6.51 5.84
CA ALA A 72 14.45 5.48 5.01
C ALA A 72 13.37 4.70 5.78
N ALA A 73 13.59 4.42 7.06
CA ALA A 73 12.60 3.73 7.89
C ALA A 73 11.34 4.57 8.14
N ILE A 74 11.50 5.87 8.39
CA ILE A 74 10.38 6.81 8.57
C ILE A 74 9.57 6.92 7.28
N MET A 75 10.23 7.11 6.14
CA MET A 75 9.56 7.24 4.84
C MET A 75 8.81 5.97 4.44
N ALA A 76 9.41 4.80 4.70
CA ALA A 76 8.76 3.52 4.42
C ALA A 76 7.50 3.32 5.27
N ASP A 77 7.53 3.69 6.54
CA ASP A 77 6.36 3.64 7.44
C ASP A 77 5.23 4.53 6.93
N ALA A 78 5.55 5.80 6.64
CA ALA A 78 4.59 6.76 6.10
C ALA A 78 4.00 6.31 4.75
N ALA A 79 4.82 5.76 3.85
CA ALA A 79 4.35 5.21 2.58
C ALA A 79 3.43 4.00 2.77
N CYS A 80 3.69 3.16 3.78
CA CYS A 80 2.82 2.03 4.10
C CYS A 80 1.47 2.50 4.66
N GLU A 81 1.46 3.51 5.53
CA GLU A 81 0.23 4.11 6.04
C GLU A 81 -0.59 4.75 4.90
N GLY A 82 0.06 5.50 4.01
CA GLY A 82 -0.61 6.07 2.84
C GLY A 82 -1.20 5.00 1.91
N GLY A 83 -0.42 3.94 1.62
CA GLY A 83 -0.90 2.79 0.86
C GLY A 83 -2.10 2.10 1.53
N TYR A 84 -2.06 1.92 2.85
CA TYR A 84 -3.16 1.34 3.61
C TYR A 84 -4.46 2.13 3.43
N LEU A 85 -4.41 3.46 3.60
CA LEU A 85 -5.60 4.32 3.43
C LEU A 85 -6.20 4.19 2.03
N ASN A 86 -5.35 4.16 1.00
CA ASN A 86 -5.78 4.00 -0.39
C ASN A 86 -6.37 2.61 -0.68
N VAL A 87 -5.87 1.55 -0.02
CA VAL A 87 -6.52 0.23 -0.08
C VAL A 87 -7.89 0.28 0.57
N ILE A 88 -8.01 0.82 1.79
CA ILE A 88 -9.26 0.80 2.55
C ILE A 88 -10.39 1.53 1.81
N ILE A 89 -10.11 2.69 1.21
CA ILE A 89 -11.13 3.43 0.44
C ILE A 89 -11.58 2.65 -0.80
N ASN A 90 -10.68 1.96 -1.49
CA ASN A 90 -11.04 1.14 -2.65
C ASN A 90 -11.85 -0.10 -2.25
N LEU A 91 -11.51 -0.76 -1.13
CA LEU A 91 -12.30 -1.89 -0.60
C LEU A 91 -13.74 -1.51 -0.28
N GLY A 92 -14.00 -0.26 0.11
CA GLY A 92 -15.36 0.26 0.33
C GLY A 92 -16.22 0.30 -0.93
N ASN A 93 -15.59 0.30 -2.12
CA ASN A 93 -16.25 0.37 -3.43
C ASN A 93 -16.33 -0.99 -4.16
N ILE A 94 -15.91 -2.07 -3.50
CA ILE A 94 -15.90 -3.44 -4.04
C ILE A 94 -17.07 -4.22 -3.42
N LYS A 95 -17.75 -5.05 -4.23
CA LYS A 95 -18.86 -5.93 -3.78
C LYS A 95 -18.38 -7.34 -3.43
N ASP A 96 -17.28 -7.79 -4.02
CA ASP A 96 -16.67 -9.09 -3.73
C ASP A 96 -16.13 -9.16 -2.28
N GLU A 97 -16.91 -9.76 -1.40
CA GLU A 97 -16.59 -9.88 0.03
C GLU A 97 -15.40 -10.80 0.32
N GLU A 98 -15.16 -11.82 -0.50
CA GLU A 98 -14.01 -12.70 -0.35
C GLU A 98 -12.71 -11.94 -0.65
N PHE A 99 -12.70 -11.21 -1.76
CA PHE A 99 -11.59 -10.31 -2.11
C PHE A 99 -11.34 -9.28 -1.00
N LYS A 100 -12.40 -8.61 -0.51
CA LYS A 100 -12.28 -7.62 0.56
C LYS A 100 -11.67 -8.19 1.82
N LYS A 101 -12.17 -9.33 2.29
CA LYS A 101 -11.67 -9.97 3.51
C LYS A 101 -10.22 -10.40 3.36
N SER A 102 -9.85 -10.98 2.21
CA SER A 102 -8.49 -11.41 1.92
C SER A 102 -7.52 -10.23 1.92
N ILE A 103 -7.81 -9.19 1.13
CA ILE A 103 -6.95 -8.00 1.02
C ILE A 103 -6.88 -7.26 2.36
N LYS A 104 -8.00 -7.10 3.08
CA LYS A 104 -8.02 -6.43 4.39
C LYS A 104 -7.11 -7.13 5.40
N ALA A 105 -7.18 -8.45 5.48
CA ALA A 105 -6.33 -9.24 6.37
C ALA A 105 -4.84 -9.08 6.01
N GLU A 106 -4.52 -9.07 4.71
CA GLU A 106 -3.15 -8.88 4.23
C GLU A 106 -2.61 -7.49 4.61
N VAL A 107 -3.36 -6.42 4.34
CA VAL A 107 -2.91 -5.05 4.63
C VAL A 107 -2.82 -4.73 6.12
N ASP A 108 -3.71 -5.30 6.95
CA ASP A 108 -3.63 -5.17 8.41
C ASP A 108 -2.35 -5.81 8.95
N GLY A 109 -2.03 -7.00 8.44
CA GLY A 109 -0.81 -7.70 8.79
C GLY A 109 0.44 -6.92 8.36
N LEU A 110 0.46 -6.41 7.12
CA LEU A 110 1.56 -5.60 6.58
C LEU A 110 1.78 -4.34 7.41
N LEU A 111 0.71 -3.57 7.67
CA LEU A 111 0.78 -2.33 8.43
C LEU A 111 1.37 -2.54 9.82
N LYS A 112 0.91 -3.57 10.53
CA LYS A 112 1.43 -3.91 11.86
C LYS A 112 2.92 -4.27 11.83
N ARG A 113 3.35 -5.08 10.85
CA ARG A 113 4.76 -5.48 10.70
C ARG A 113 5.65 -4.29 10.33
N VAL A 114 5.22 -3.46 9.39
CA VAL A 114 5.93 -2.26 8.95
C VAL A 114 6.14 -1.29 10.13
N LYS A 115 5.07 -0.91 10.84
CA LYS A 115 5.16 -0.03 12.02
C LYS A 115 6.14 -0.56 13.07
N SER A 116 6.02 -1.84 13.41
CA SER A 116 6.89 -2.47 14.40
C SER A 116 8.36 -2.46 13.96
N LYS A 117 8.63 -2.72 12.67
CA LYS A 117 9.97 -2.82 12.12
C LYS A 117 10.62 -1.44 11.97
N ALA A 118 9.88 -0.45 11.49
CA ALA A 118 10.31 0.94 11.42
C ALA A 118 10.68 1.48 12.80
N LYS A 119 9.80 1.34 13.80
CA LYS A 119 10.07 1.74 15.19
C LYS A 119 11.36 1.13 15.74
N ARG A 120 11.60 -0.15 15.47
CA ARG A 120 12.81 -0.84 15.93
C ARG A 120 14.07 -0.29 15.25
N ILE A 121 14.04 -0.04 13.94
CA ILE A 121 15.18 0.52 13.20
C ILE A 121 15.49 1.92 13.70
N ILE A 122 14.48 2.79 13.77
CA ILE A 122 14.62 4.17 14.25
C ILE A 122 15.22 4.22 15.65
N LYS A 123 14.73 3.37 16.57
CA LYS A 123 15.30 3.27 17.94
C LYS A 123 16.79 2.92 17.91
N ARG A 124 17.21 1.98 17.07
CA ARG A 124 18.63 1.58 16.95
C ARG A 124 19.48 2.67 16.31
N VAL A 125 18.95 3.37 15.30
CA VAL A 125 19.64 4.50 14.68
C VAL A 125 19.87 5.62 15.70
N ILE A 126 18.85 6.01 16.45
CA ILE A 126 18.97 7.04 17.50
C ILE A 126 20.04 6.67 18.53
N ALA A 127 20.06 5.42 18.99
CA ALA A 127 21.06 4.95 19.95
C ALA A 127 22.51 4.96 19.41
N LYS A 128 22.71 5.03 18.09
CA LYS A 128 24.02 5.14 17.43
C LYS A 128 24.44 6.57 17.14
N LEU A 129 23.51 7.53 17.26
CA LEU A 129 23.76 8.96 17.03
C LEU A 129 24.14 9.70 18.32
N GLN A 130 24.08 9.02 19.47
CA GLN A 130 24.49 9.49 20.79
C GLN A 130 25.87 8.95 21.13
#